data_AF-A0A9X8GRM0-F1
#
_entry.id   AF-A0A9X8GRM0-F1
#
_cell.length_a   1.000
_cell.length_b   1.000
_cell.length_c   1.000
_cell.angle_alpha   90.00
_cell.angle_beta   90.00
_cell.angle_gamma   90.00
#
_symmetry.space_group_name_H-M   'P 1'
#
loop_
_entity.id
_entity.type
_entity.pdbx_description
1 polymer ?
#
loop_
_entity_poly.entity_id
_entity_poly.type
_entity_poly.pdbx_seq_one_letter_code
_entity_poly.pdbx_strand_id
1 'polypeptide(L)'
;MTKFVFVTGGVVSSLGKGIASASLAAILESRGLKVTLIKLDPYINVDPGTMSPFQHGEVFVTDDGAETDLDLGHYERFIETRMKQSNNFTTGRIYQSVLEKERRGDYLGKTVQVIPHITNEIQDYIKRGAGIGTDDAVDVAICEIGGTVGDIESLPF
;
A
#
# COMPACT_ATOMS: atom_id res chain seq x y z
N MET A 1 -8.28 -18.80 -3.22
CA MET A 1 -6.92 -18.40 -2.79
C MET A 1 -6.56 -17.13 -3.55
N THR A 2 -6.37 -16.02 -2.84
CA THR A 2 -6.01 -14.73 -3.42
C THR A 2 -4.68 -14.79 -4.16
N LYS A 3 -4.61 -14.17 -5.34
CA LYS A 3 -3.40 -14.00 -6.14
C LYS A 3 -2.84 -12.59 -5.93
N PHE A 4 -1.52 -12.48 -5.95
CA PHE A 4 -0.83 -11.20 -5.79
C PHE A 4 -0.11 -10.82 -7.08
N VAL A 5 -0.31 -9.60 -7.53
CA VAL A 5 0.44 -8.99 -8.64
C VAL A 5 1.21 -7.80 -8.08
N PHE A 6 2.54 -7.86 -8.11
CA PHE A 6 3.39 -6.75 -7.67
C PHE A 6 3.78 -5.89 -8.86
N VAL A 7 3.55 -4.59 -8.76
CA VAL A 7 3.91 -3.60 -9.77
C VAL A 7 5.03 -2.73 -9.24
N THR A 8 6.20 -2.83 -9.88
CA THR A 8 7.42 -2.08 -9.52
C THR A 8 7.80 -1.11 -10.63
N GLY A 9 8.53 -0.03 -10.30
CA GLY A 9 9.05 0.93 -11.27
C GLY A 9 10.56 0.86 -11.44
N GLY A 10 11.05 1.00 -12.67
CA GLY A 10 12.48 1.13 -12.94
C GLY A 10 12.81 2.43 -13.67
N VAL A 11 14.10 2.77 -13.72
CA VAL A 11 14.69 3.90 -14.45
C VAL A 11 14.34 5.27 -13.86
N VAL A 12 13.07 5.66 -13.84
CA VAL A 12 12.63 6.97 -13.35
C VAL A 12 11.21 6.90 -12.79
N SER A 13 10.93 7.72 -11.77
CA SER A 13 9.58 7.96 -11.27
C SER A 13 8.68 8.64 -12.32
N SER A 14 7.37 8.63 -12.10
CA SER A 14 6.36 9.29 -12.96
C SER A 14 6.14 8.67 -14.35
N LEU A 15 6.55 7.42 -14.58
CA LEU A 15 6.23 6.66 -15.81
C LEU A 15 4.77 6.15 -15.88
N GLY A 16 3.92 6.48 -14.90
CA GLY A 16 2.50 6.10 -14.91
C GLY A 16 2.20 4.72 -14.31
N LYS A 17 2.95 4.29 -13.28
CA LYS A 17 2.70 3.02 -12.56
C LYS A 17 1.26 2.89 -12.05
N GLY A 18 0.73 3.93 -11.41
CA GLY A 18 -0.63 3.92 -10.88
C GLY A 18 -1.70 3.73 -11.95
N ILE A 19 -1.59 4.44 -13.08
CA ILE A 19 -2.53 4.30 -14.20
C ILE A 19 -2.44 2.91 -14.84
N ALA A 20 -1.23 2.35 -15.00
CA ALA A 20 -1.05 0.99 -15.50
C ALA A 20 -1.68 -0.05 -14.56
N SER A 21 -1.48 0.10 -13.25
CA SER A 21 -2.05 -0.77 -12.22
C SER A 21 -3.58 -0.71 -12.21
N ALA A 22 -4.15 0.51 -12.25
CA ALA A 22 -5.59 0.75 -12.30
C ALA A 22 -6.22 0.18 -13.59
N SER A 23 -5.55 0.34 -14.73
CA SER A 23 -6.00 -0.22 -16.02
C SER A 23 -6.01 -1.76 -16.01
N LEU A 24 -4.98 -2.39 -15.42
CA LEU A 24 -4.94 -3.83 -15.25
C LEU A 24 -6.10 -4.31 -14.35
N ALA A 25 -6.36 -3.58 -13.26
CA ALA A 25 -7.46 -3.89 -12.35
C ALA A 25 -8.82 -3.83 -13.08
N ALA A 26 -9.06 -2.78 -13.86
CA ALA A 26 -10.29 -2.63 -14.65
C ALA A 26 -10.50 -3.79 -15.64
N ILE A 27 -9.43 -4.25 -16.30
CA ILE A 27 -9.49 -5.42 -17.18
C ILE A 27 -9.83 -6.69 -16.39
N LEU A 28 -9.29 -6.87 -15.18
CA LEU A 28 -9.57 -8.04 -14.36
C LEU A 28 -11.01 -8.01 -13.80
N GLU A 29 -11.50 -6.86 -13.33
CA GLU A 29 -12.91 -6.68 -12.93
C GLU A 29 -13.86 -6.94 -14.09
N SER A 30 -13.52 -6.50 -15.31
CA SER A 30 -14.32 -6.78 -16.52
C SER A 30 -14.46 -8.29 -16.83
N ARG A 31 -13.62 -9.13 -16.23
CA ARG A 31 -13.68 -10.60 -16.31
C ARG A 31 -14.39 -11.25 -15.12
N GLY A 32 -15.05 -10.45 -14.27
CA GLY A 32 -15.80 -10.92 -13.12
C GLY A 32 -14.94 -11.32 -11.91
N LEU A 33 -13.68 -10.89 -11.86
CA LEU A 33 -12.80 -11.12 -10.70
C LEU A 33 -12.99 -10.03 -9.66
N LYS A 34 -13.00 -10.40 -8.37
CA LYS A 34 -12.92 -9.43 -7.28
C LYS A 34 -11.47 -8.95 -7.16
N VAL A 35 -11.23 -7.67 -7.37
CA VAL A 35 -9.87 -7.09 -7.41
C VAL A 35 -9.74 -6.01 -6.33
N THR A 36 -8.56 -5.87 -5.74
CA THR A 36 -8.21 -4.69 -4.95
C THR A 36 -6.84 -4.19 -5.33
N LEU A 37 -6.59 -2.90 -5.11
CA LEU A 37 -5.27 -2.29 -5.26
C LEU A 37 -4.74 -1.86 -3.90
N ILE A 38 -3.44 -2.00 -3.71
CA ILE A 38 -2.73 -1.64 -2.49
C ILE A 38 -1.54 -0.79 -2.89
N LYS A 39 -1.47 0.43 -2.37
CA LYS A 39 -0.34 1.35 -2.57
C LYS A 39 0.62 1.28 -1.40
N LEU A 40 1.89 0.99 -1.70
CA LEU A 40 3.00 0.97 -0.75
C LEU A 40 3.87 2.19 -0.98
N ASP A 41 3.81 3.15 -0.06
CA ASP A 41 4.51 4.42 -0.21
C ASP A 41 5.82 4.48 0.57
N PRO A 42 6.97 4.74 -0.09
CA PRO A 42 8.27 4.74 0.57
C PRO A 42 8.57 5.95 1.45
N TYR A 43 7.72 6.98 1.45
CA TYR A 43 7.92 8.17 2.28
C TYR A 43 7.69 7.92 3.78
N ILE A 44 8.37 8.72 4.61
CA ILE A 44 8.42 8.56 6.07
C ILE A 44 7.20 9.17 6.78
N ASN A 45 6.43 10.04 6.12
CA ASN A 45 5.18 10.54 6.68
C ASN A 45 4.24 9.37 7.00
N VAL A 46 3.58 9.40 8.17
CA VAL A 46 2.63 8.35 8.58
C VAL A 46 1.40 8.33 7.68
N ASP A 47 0.98 9.51 7.26
CA ASP A 47 -0.09 9.80 6.32
C ASP A 47 0.31 11.06 5.51
N PRO A 48 -0.33 11.32 4.36
CA PRO A 48 -0.03 12.49 3.55
C PRO A 48 -0.67 13.78 4.09
N GLY A 49 -1.42 13.76 5.18
CA GLY A 49 -2.14 14.93 5.72
C GLY A 49 -1.22 16.08 6.15
N THR A 50 0.06 15.77 6.40
CA THR A 50 1.11 16.77 6.73
C THR A 50 1.85 17.33 5.51
N MET A 51 1.61 16.78 4.32
CA MET A 51 2.29 17.19 3.08
C MET A 51 1.57 18.38 2.43
N SER A 52 2.32 19.28 1.81
CA SER A 52 1.72 20.42 1.10
C SER A 52 1.04 19.94 -0.19
N PRO A 53 -0.28 20.16 -0.35
CA PRO A 53 -0.99 19.67 -1.53
C PRO A 53 -0.57 20.36 -2.82
N PHE A 54 -0.04 21.59 -2.73
CA PHE A 54 0.47 22.32 -3.88
C PHE A 54 1.80 21.77 -4.42
N GLN A 55 2.54 21.00 -3.61
CA GLN A 55 3.85 20.45 -3.99
C GLN A 55 3.79 18.95 -4.26
N HIS A 56 2.94 18.22 -3.54
CA HIS A 56 2.90 16.77 -3.57
C HIS A 56 1.61 16.18 -4.15
N GLY A 57 0.65 17.02 -4.52
CA GLY A 57 -0.66 16.60 -5.02
C GLY A 57 -1.71 16.55 -3.92
N GLU A 58 -2.96 16.29 -4.32
CA GLU A 58 -4.08 16.22 -3.38
C GLU A 58 -3.93 15.08 -2.36
N VAL A 59 -4.62 15.20 -1.23
CA VAL A 59 -4.88 14.09 -0.32
C VAL A 59 -6.22 13.48 -0.72
N PHE A 60 -6.25 12.18 -0.98
CA PHE A 60 -7.48 11.46 -1.27
C PHE A 60 -8.11 10.94 0.02
N VAL A 61 -9.41 11.15 0.20
CA VAL A 61 -10.15 10.69 1.38
C VAL A 61 -11.06 9.53 1.01
N THR A 62 -10.85 8.37 1.63
CA THR A 62 -11.67 7.16 1.42
C THR A 62 -13.01 7.25 2.15
N ASP A 63 -13.96 6.39 1.77
CA ASP A 63 -15.30 6.33 2.40
C ASP A 63 -15.23 5.99 3.91
N ASP A 64 -14.17 5.30 4.37
CA ASP A 64 -13.91 5.02 5.78
C ASP A 64 -13.15 6.15 6.52
N GLY A 65 -12.94 7.29 5.86
CA GLY A 65 -12.42 8.52 6.45
C GLY A 65 -10.90 8.58 6.56
N ALA A 66 -10.16 7.75 5.82
CA ALA A 66 -8.70 7.81 5.81
C ALA A 66 -8.18 8.85 4.81
N GLU A 67 -7.22 9.66 5.27
CA GLU A 67 -6.40 10.51 4.41
C GLU A 67 -5.29 9.66 3.79
N THR A 68 -5.22 9.62 2.46
CA THR A 68 -4.38 8.70 1.69
C THR A 68 -3.74 9.38 0.47
N ASP A 69 -2.77 8.71 -0.14
CA ASP A 69 -2.15 9.16 -1.38
C ASP A 69 -3.17 9.28 -2.53
N LEU A 70 -2.97 10.27 -3.40
CA LEU A 70 -3.85 10.55 -4.55
C LEU A 70 -4.04 9.35 -5.50
N ASP A 71 -3.11 8.39 -5.51
CA ASP A 71 -3.22 7.20 -6.36
C ASP A 71 -4.44 6.34 -6.02
N LEU A 72 -4.91 6.33 -4.78
CA LEU A 72 -6.15 5.62 -4.43
C LEU A 72 -7.36 6.21 -5.17
N GLY A 73 -7.37 7.53 -5.37
CA GLY A 73 -8.37 8.19 -6.20
C GLY A 73 -8.24 7.80 -7.67
N HIS A 74 -7.03 7.59 -8.20
CA HIS A 74 -6.85 7.02 -9.54
C HIS A 74 -7.44 5.62 -9.64
N TYR A 75 -7.22 4.78 -8.63
CA TYR A 75 -7.74 3.41 -8.62
C TYR A 75 -9.27 3.42 -8.65
N GLU A 76 -9.92 4.11 -7.73
CA GLU A 76 -11.39 4.18 -7.65
C GLU A 76 -12.08 4.81 -8.87
N ARG A 77 -11.35 5.57 -9.70
CA ARG A 77 -11.87 6.09 -10.96
C ARG A 77 -11.87 5.05 -12.08
N PHE A 78 -11.08 3.99 -11.97
CA PHE A 78 -10.96 2.94 -12.99
C PHE A 78 -11.74 1.67 -12.66
N ILE A 79 -11.99 1.42 -11.37
CA ILE A 79 -12.61 0.20 -10.87
C ILE A 79 -13.78 0.47 -9.92
N GLU A 80 -14.67 -0.50 -9.77
CA GLU A 80 -15.83 -0.38 -8.89
C GLU A 80 -15.49 -0.55 -7.42
N THR A 81 -14.43 -1.30 -7.11
CA THR A 81 -14.02 -1.56 -5.72
C THR A 81 -13.57 -0.27 -5.02
N ARG A 82 -14.21 0.04 -3.89
CA ARG A 82 -13.85 1.17 -3.02
C ARG A 82 -12.65 0.85 -2.14
N MET A 83 -11.70 1.76 -2.09
CA MET A 83 -10.50 1.67 -1.28
C MET A 83 -10.82 2.02 0.16
N LYS A 84 -10.06 1.42 1.09
CA LYS A 84 -10.16 1.61 2.53
C LYS A 84 -8.80 2.08 3.06
N GLN A 85 -8.74 2.43 4.34
CA GLN A 85 -7.48 2.73 5.03
C GLN A 85 -6.44 1.60 4.92
N SER A 86 -6.87 0.35 4.70
CA SER A 86 -6.00 -0.82 4.49
C SER A 86 -5.32 -0.86 3.12
N ASN A 87 -5.76 -0.04 2.17
CA ASN A 87 -5.26 -0.01 0.79
C ASN A 87 -4.08 0.94 0.61
N ASN A 88 -3.75 1.77 1.61
CA ASN A 88 -2.58 2.63 1.60
C ASN A 88 -1.80 2.52 2.90
N PHE A 89 -0.49 2.32 2.79
CA PHE A 89 0.41 2.41 3.93
C PHE A 89 1.79 2.85 3.48
N THR A 90 2.47 3.49 4.43
CA THR A 90 3.71 4.22 4.21
C THR A 90 4.84 3.60 5.02
N THR A 91 6.09 3.90 4.68
CA THR A 91 7.24 3.58 5.53
C THR A 91 7.02 4.11 6.95
N GLY A 92 6.54 5.35 7.09
CA GLY A 92 6.24 5.96 8.38
C GLY A 92 5.30 5.12 9.24
N ARG A 93 4.18 4.70 8.66
CA ARG A 93 3.14 3.92 9.35
C ARG A 93 3.63 2.52 9.74
N ILE A 94 4.41 1.87 8.88
CA ILE A 94 5.01 0.56 9.17
C ILE A 94 5.99 0.66 10.34
N TYR A 95 6.90 1.63 10.29
CA TYR A 95 7.90 1.82 11.34
C TYR A 95 7.25 2.20 12.67
N GLN A 96 6.24 3.08 12.64
CA GLN A 96 5.46 3.43 13.83
C GLN A 96 4.83 2.17 14.46
N SER A 97 4.13 1.34 13.68
CA SER A 97 3.51 0.10 14.18
C SER A 97 4.53 -0.83 14.84
N VAL A 98 5.68 -1.04 14.20
CA VAL A 98 6.75 -1.90 14.74
C VAL A 98 7.33 -1.33 16.03
N LEU A 99 7.59 -0.02 16.09
CA LEU A 99 8.11 0.63 17.30
C LEU A 99 7.10 0.58 18.45
N GLU A 100 5.81 0.75 18.18
CA GLU A 100 4.75 0.64 19.19
C GLU A 100 4.63 -0.79 19.74
N LYS A 101 4.70 -1.82 18.88
CA LYS A 101 4.77 -3.24 19.28
C LYS A 101 5.99 -3.51 20.16
N GLU A 102 7.13 -2.95 19.79
CA GLU A 102 8.36 -3.07 20.56
C GLU A 102 8.22 -2.45 21.95
N ARG A 103 7.74 -1.21 22.05
CA ARG A 103 7.52 -0.53 23.33
C ARG A 103 6.49 -1.22 24.23
N ARG A 104 5.50 -1.90 23.66
CA ARG A 104 4.53 -2.72 24.39
C ARG A 104 5.12 -4.04 24.90
N GLY A 105 6.27 -4.46 24.39
CA GLY A 105 6.94 -5.69 24.78
C GLY A 105 6.59 -6.91 23.92
N ASP A 106 5.92 -6.73 22.77
CA ASP A 106 5.47 -7.83 21.90
C ASP A 106 6.65 -8.66 21.35
N TYR A 107 7.85 -8.07 21.24
CA TYR A 107 9.07 -8.76 20.80
C TYR A 107 9.88 -9.38 21.95
N LEU A 108 9.32 -9.43 23.17
CA LEU A 108 9.87 -10.15 24.33
C LEU A 108 11.32 -9.75 24.67
N GLY A 109 11.64 -8.46 24.53
CA GLY A 109 12.97 -7.90 24.83
C GLY A 109 14.08 -8.26 23.83
N LYS A 110 13.73 -8.89 22.70
CA LYS A 110 14.69 -9.20 21.62
C LYS A 110 14.96 -7.98 20.75
N THR A 111 16.10 -7.99 20.05
CA THR A 111 16.45 -6.96 19.08
C THR A 111 15.43 -6.90 17.93
N VAL A 112 14.90 -5.71 17.68
CA VAL A 112 14.06 -5.42 16.51
C VAL A 112 14.95 -4.98 15.35
N GLN A 113 14.65 -5.48 14.16
CA GLN A 113 15.48 -5.37 12.95
C GLN A 113 14.60 -5.20 11.72
N VAL A 114 15.15 -4.63 10.64
CA VAL A 114 14.44 -4.52 9.35
C VAL A 114 13.94 -5.88 8.88
N ILE A 115 14.83 -6.87 8.84
CA ILE A 115 14.47 -8.27 8.60
C ILE A 115 14.60 -9.03 9.93
N PRO A 116 13.54 -9.70 10.41
CA PRO A 116 12.25 -9.91 9.75
C PRO A 116 11.16 -8.89 10.13
N HIS A 117 11.36 -8.02 11.13
CA HIS A 117 10.25 -7.32 11.80
C HIS A 117 9.53 -6.31 10.90
N ILE A 118 10.27 -5.47 10.17
CA ILE A 118 9.67 -4.53 9.20
C ILE A 118 9.08 -5.28 8.02
N THR A 119 9.80 -6.26 7.45
CA THR A 119 9.30 -7.04 6.31
C THR A 119 8.05 -7.87 6.65
N ASN A 120 7.96 -8.41 7.86
CA ASN A 120 6.76 -9.12 8.33
C ASN A 120 5.59 -8.16 8.49
N GLU A 121 5.84 -6.96 9.04
CA GLU A 121 4.80 -5.94 9.16
C GLU A 121 4.25 -5.56 7.78
N ILE A 122 5.12 -5.33 6.79
CA ILE A 122 4.73 -5.05 5.40
C ILE A 122 3.84 -6.19 4.86
N GLN A 123 4.25 -7.45 5.03
CA GLN A 123 3.45 -8.60 4.60
C GLN A 123 2.07 -8.63 5.26
N ASP A 124 1.98 -8.29 6.55
CA ASP A 124 0.72 -8.28 7.28
C ASP A 124 -0.20 -7.12 6.85
N TYR A 125 0.36 -5.96 6.49
CA TYR A 125 -0.39 -4.88 5.85
C TYR A 125 -0.92 -5.30 4.46
N ILE A 126 -0.11 -5.94 3.62
CA ILE A 126 -0.53 -6.46 2.31
C ILE A 126 -1.67 -7.47 2.46
N LYS A 127 -1.54 -8.44 3.38
CA LYS A 127 -2.58 -9.45 3.64
C LYS A 127 -3.88 -8.81 4.11
N ARG A 128 -3.81 -7.79 4.97
CA ARG A 128 -4.98 -7.04 5.44
C ARG A 128 -5.67 -6.29 4.31
N GLY A 129 -4.92 -5.57 3.46
CA GLY A 129 -5.47 -4.90 2.28
C GLY A 129 -6.15 -5.86 1.30
N ALA A 130 -5.64 -7.09 1.20
CA ALA A 130 -6.22 -8.16 0.39
C ALA A 130 -7.43 -8.88 1.04
N GLY A 131 -7.81 -8.52 2.27
CA GLY A 131 -8.90 -9.17 3.01
C GLY A 131 -8.61 -10.62 3.39
N ILE A 132 -7.34 -11.03 3.48
CA ILE A 132 -7.01 -12.42 3.80
C ILE A 132 -7.52 -12.78 5.20
N GLY A 133 -8.28 -13.87 5.28
CA GLY A 133 -8.87 -14.36 6.53
C GLY A 133 -10.21 -13.71 6.87
N THR A 134 -10.79 -12.91 5.96
CA THR A 134 -12.13 -12.32 6.10
C THR A 134 -13.02 -12.72 4.91
N ASP A 135 -14.33 -12.48 5.04
CA ASP A 135 -15.29 -12.65 3.93
C ASP A 135 -15.06 -11.65 2.78
N ASP A 136 -14.24 -10.62 3.03
CA ASP A 136 -13.87 -9.60 2.05
C ASP A 136 -12.68 -10.01 1.17
N ALA A 137 -12.08 -11.19 1.37
CA ALA A 137 -10.95 -11.66 0.57
C ALA A 137 -11.20 -11.52 -0.95
N VAL A 138 -10.21 -11.00 -1.66
CA VAL A 138 -10.28 -10.78 -3.12
C VAL A 138 -9.68 -11.94 -3.91
N ASP A 139 -10.01 -12.03 -5.20
CA ASP A 139 -9.38 -12.97 -6.11
C ASP A 139 -7.96 -12.52 -6.48
N VAL A 140 -7.79 -11.21 -6.72
CA VAL A 140 -6.50 -10.60 -7.09
C VAL A 140 -6.25 -9.33 -6.28
N ALA A 141 -5.10 -9.25 -5.62
CA ALA A 141 -4.58 -8.04 -5.01
C ALA A 141 -3.39 -7.51 -5.84
N ILE A 142 -3.53 -6.30 -6.38
CA ILE A 142 -2.47 -5.61 -7.10
C ILE A 142 -1.75 -4.69 -6.11
N CYS A 143 -0.48 -4.98 -5.84
CA CYS A 143 0.35 -4.23 -4.91
C CYS A 143 1.29 -3.33 -5.71
N GLU A 144 1.02 -2.03 -5.75
CA GLU A 144 1.92 -1.06 -6.36
C GLU A 144 2.97 -0.62 -5.35
N ILE A 145 4.24 -0.90 -5.66
CA ILE A 145 5.38 -0.47 -4.88
C ILE A 145 5.84 0.89 -5.41
N GLY A 146 5.71 1.91 -4.56
CA GLY A 146 6.20 3.26 -4.81
C GLY A 146 7.73 3.31 -4.95
N GLY A 147 8.25 4.47 -5.35
CA GLY A 147 9.68 4.64 -5.60
C GLY A 147 10.16 3.99 -6.90
N THR A 148 11.49 3.91 -7.02
CA THR A 148 12.18 3.30 -8.17
C THR A 148 13.09 2.18 -7.67
N VAL A 149 13.08 1.05 -8.37
CA VAL A 149 13.97 -0.08 -8.09
C VAL A 149 15.42 0.40 -8.13
N GLY A 150 16.14 0.14 -7.03
CA GLY A 150 17.51 0.60 -6.82
C GLY A 150 17.63 1.67 -5.73
N ASP A 151 16.55 2.39 -5.43
CA ASP A 151 16.55 3.40 -4.38
C ASP A 151 16.48 2.75 -2.99
N ILE A 152 17.20 3.34 -2.03
CA ILE A 152 17.32 2.83 -0.66
C ILE A 152 15.95 2.74 0.03
N GLU A 153 15.07 3.70 -0.24
CA GLU A 153 13.75 3.81 0.39
C GLU A 153 12.84 2.62 0.08
N SER A 154 13.06 1.93 -1.04
CA SER A 154 12.23 0.81 -1.49
C SER A 154 12.78 -0.54 -1.08
N LEU A 155 14.00 -0.62 -0.52
CA LEU A 155 14.64 -1.91 -0.20
C LEU A 155 13.85 -2.81 0.77
N PRO A 156 13.09 -2.28 1.77
CA PRO A 156 12.28 -3.14 2.62
C PRO A 156 10.98 -3.65 1.96
N PHE A 157 10.49 -2.99 0.91
CA PHE A 157 9.27 -3.36 0.20
C PHE A 157 9.53 -4.44 -0.86
#